data_AF-A0A1X0IZX8-F1
#
_entry.id   AF-A0A1X0IZX8-F1
#
_cell.length_a   1.000
_cell.length_b   1.000
_cell.length_c   1.000
_cell.angle_alpha   90.00
_cell.angle_beta   90.00
_cell.angle_gamma   90.00
#
_symmetry.space_group_name_H-M   'P 1'
#
loop_
_entity.id
_entity.type
_entity.pdbx_description
1 polymer ?
#
loop_
_entity_poly.entity_id
_entity_poly.type
_entity_poly.pdbx_seq_one_letter_code
_entity_poly.pdbx_strand_id
1 'polypeptide(L)' 'MGRGRAKAKQTKVARELKYSSPQTDFSRLQQELSGSESESDEPDTVDNGFGDDPWADEGSWRR' A
#
# COMPACT_ATOMS: atom_id res chain seq x y z
N MET A 1 13.47 37.77 -5.88
CA MET A 1 14.57 36.93 -6.43
C MET A 1 14.81 35.58 -5.71
N GLY A 2 14.02 35.15 -4.71
CA GLY A 2 14.27 33.89 -3.97
C GLY A 2 13.45 32.64 -4.39
N ARG A 3 12.40 32.80 -5.20
CA ARG A 3 11.43 31.72 -5.50
C ARG A 3 12.01 30.57 -6.34
N GLY A 4 12.92 30.86 -7.28
CA GLY A 4 13.51 29.83 -8.16
C GLY A 4 14.35 28.79 -7.41
N ARG A 5 15.10 29.22 -6.39
CA ARG A 5 15.91 28.34 -5.55
C ARG A 5 15.06 27.44 -4.66
N ALA A 6 14.00 28.00 -4.06
CA ALA A 6 13.05 27.22 -3.27
C ALA A 6 12.34 26.17 -4.13
N LYS A 7 11.85 26.56 -5.32
CA LYS A 7 11.21 25.63 -6.27
C LYS A 7 12.17 24.50 -6.67
N ALA A 8 13.42 24.81 -7.00
CA ALA A 8 14.42 23.80 -7.35
C ALA A 8 14.69 22.81 -6.20
N LYS A 9 14.82 23.30 -4.96
CA LYS A 9 14.97 22.45 -3.77
C LYS A 9 13.77 21.53 -3.58
N GLN A 10 12.55 22.07 -3.69
CA GLN A 10 11.33 21.28 -3.55
C GLN A 10 11.18 20.22 -4.64
N THR A 11 11.50 20.53 -5.89
CA THR A 11 11.45 19.54 -6.98
C THR A 11 12.47 18.42 -6.80
N LYS A 12 13.64 18.71 -6.20
CA LYS A 12 14.65 17.70 -5.89
C LYS A 12 14.14 16.76 -4.80
N VAL A 13 13.64 17.31 -3.69
CA VAL A 13 13.07 16.54 -2.57
C VAL A 13 11.89 15.68 -3.04
N ALA A 14 10.97 16.26 -3.83
CA ALA A 14 9.83 15.52 -4.35
C ALA A 14 10.24 14.36 -5.26
N ARG A 15 11.30 14.53 -6.08
CA ARG A 15 11.84 13.46 -6.92
C ARG A 15 12.48 12.37 -6.07
N GLU A 16 13.26 12.75 -5.07
CA GLU A 16 13.85 11.79 -4.11
C GLU A 16 12.74 10.99 -3.42
N LEU A 17 11.66 11.63 -2.95
CA LEU A 17 10.54 10.92 -2.33
C LEU A 17 9.77 10.02 -3.32
N LYS A 18 9.56 10.47 -4.56
CA LYS A 18 8.81 9.72 -5.57
C LYS A 18 9.55 8.48 -6.05
N TYR A 19 10.88 8.57 -6.16
CA TYR A 19 11.71 7.52 -6.76
C TYR A 19 12.67 6.85 -5.76
N SER A 20 12.64 7.22 -4.48
CA SER A 20 13.30 6.46 -3.43
C SER A 20 12.50 5.18 -3.21
N SER A 21 13.05 4.05 -3.66
CA SER A 21 12.60 2.77 -3.13
C SER A 21 12.99 2.72 -1.66
N PRO A 22 12.05 2.49 -0.73
CA PRO A 22 12.41 2.12 0.63
C PRO A 22 13.32 0.89 0.56
N GLN A 23 14.38 0.88 1.37
CA GLN A 23 15.12 -0.36 1.60
C GLN A 23 14.26 -1.22 2.52
N THR A 24 13.65 -2.26 1.96
CA THR A 24 12.85 -3.23 2.72
C THR A 24 13.76 -4.31 3.26
N ASP A 25 13.74 -4.53 4.57
CA ASP A 25 14.43 -5.67 5.19
C ASP A 25 13.67 -6.96 4.87
N PHE A 26 14.14 -7.68 3.85
CA PHE A 26 13.53 -8.94 3.41
C PHE A 26 13.57 -10.02 4.49
N SER A 27 14.56 -10.01 5.37
CA SER A 27 14.67 -11.01 6.45
C SER A 27 13.56 -10.83 7.47
N ARG A 28 13.24 -9.59 7.83
CA ARG A 28 12.11 -9.27 8.71
C ARG A 28 10.77 -9.60 8.06
N LEU A 29 10.58 -9.23 6.79
CA LEU A 29 9.34 -9.51 6.05
C LEU A 29 9.07 -11.02 5.95
N GLN A 30 10.10 -11.81 5.68
CA GLN A 30 9.98 -13.26 5.62
C GLN A 30 9.56 -13.85 6.97
N GLN A 31 10.12 -13.35 8.07
CA GLN A 31 9.76 -13.80 9.42
C GLN A 31 8.29 -13.50 9.74
N GLU A 32 7.81 -12.29 9.44
CA GLU A 32 6.41 -11.90 9.64
C GLU A 32 5.44 -12.77 8.81
N LEU A 33 5.75 -13.02 7.54
CA LEU A 33 4.95 -13.91 6.67
C LEU A 33 4.92 -15.35 7.20
N SER A 34 6.09 -15.91 7.53
CA SER A 34 6.19 -17.28 8.04
C SER A 34 5.51 -17.46 9.42
N GLY A 35 5.50 -16.42 10.25
CA GLY A 35 4.80 -16.42 11.54
C GLY A 35 3.28 -16.36 11.39
N SER A 36 2.77 -15.56 10.44
CA SER A 36 1.33 -15.41 10.22
C SER A 36 0.63 -16.66 9.65
N GLU A 37 1.37 -17.53 8.95
CA GLU A 37 0.81 -18.76 8.37
C GLU A 37 0.52 -19.83 9.45
N SER A 38 1.07 -19.67 10.67
CA SER A 38 0.88 -20.59 11.81
C SER A 38 -0.34 -20.25 12.68
N GLU A 39 -0.87 -19.03 12.59
CA GLU A 39 -1.97 -18.51 13.43
C GLU A 39 -3.31 -18.41 12.67
N SER A 40 -3.40 -18.94 11.44
CA SER A 40 -4.60 -18.87 10.60
C SER A 40 -5.53 -20.10 10.71
N ASP A 41 -5.36 -20.96 11.71
CA ASP A 41 -6.25 -22.11 11.98
C ASP A 41 -7.45 -21.75 12.89
N GLU A 42 -8.08 -20.60 12.63
CA GLU A 42 -9.42 -20.27 13.13
C GLU A 42 -10.29 -19.87 11.92
N PRO A 43 -11.34 -20.64 11.58
CA PRO A 43 -12.29 -20.22 10.57
C PRO A 43 -13.18 -19.13 11.17
N ASP A 44 -12.70 -17.89 11.16
CA ASP A 44 -13.58 -16.74 11.35
C ASP A 44 -14.58 -16.75 10.19
N THR A 45 -15.81 -17.09 10.53
CA THR A 45 -16.92 -17.15 9.60
C THR A 45 -17.14 -15.73 9.14
N VAL A 46 -16.62 -15.39 7.96
CA VAL A 46 -16.88 -14.14 7.25
C VAL A 46 -18.39 -14.00 7.05
N ASP A 47 -19.05 -13.31 7.99
CA ASP A 47 -20.27 -12.56 7.70
C ASP A 47 -19.87 -11.56 6.63
N ASN A 48 -20.13 -11.95 5.39
CA ASN A 48 -19.74 -11.24 4.21
C ASN A 48 -20.56 -9.95 4.13
N GLY A 49 -20.06 -8.91 4.77
CA GLY A 49 -20.41 -7.49 4.54
C GLY A 49 -20.06 -7.01 3.13
N PHE A 50 -20.12 -7.88 2.12
CA PHE A 50 -20.03 -7.58 0.69
C PHE A 50 -21.30 -6.88 0.15
N GLY A 51 -22.15 -6.33 1.03
CA GLY A 51 -23.33 -5.57 0.64
C GLY A 51 -23.06 -4.12 0.24
N ASP A 52 -21.94 -3.53 0.68
CA ASP A 52 -21.71 -2.08 0.60
C ASP A 52 -20.27 -1.71 0.24
N ASP A 53 -19.57 -2.52 -0.57
CA ASP A 53 -18.30 -2.06 -1.17
C ASP A 53 -18.58 -1.31 -2.48
N PRO A 54 -18.34 0.01 -2.55
CA PRO A 54 -18.60 0.82 -3.75
C PRO A 54 -17.69 0.47 -4.94
N TRP A 55 -16.71 -0.42 -4.75
CA TRP A 55 -15.83 -0.93 -5.80
C TRP A 55 -16.25 -2.34 -6.29
N ALA A 56 -17.09 -3.06 -5.55
CA ALA A 56 -17.71 -4.31 -6.01
C ALA A 56 -18.66 -4.12 -7.21
N ASP A 57 -19.13 -2.88 -7.44
CA ASP A 57 -19.88 -2.47 -8.63
C ASP A 57 -19.01 -2.33 -9.90
N GLU A 58 -17.72 -2.68 -9.89
CA GLU A 58 -16.90 -2.72 -11.12
C GLU A 58 -17.29 -3.89 -12.07
N GLY A 59 -18.22 -4.77 -11.66
CA GLY A 59 -18.89 -5.72 -12.55
C GLY A 59 -20.06 -5.14 -13.36
N SER A 60 -20.54 -3.95 -12.99
CA SER A 60 -21.68 -3.24 -13.60
C SER A 60 -21.32 -2.53 -14.91
N TRP A 61 -20.09 -2.01 -15.00
CA TRP A 61 -19.62 -1.21 -16.15
C TRP A 61 -19.16 -2.02 -17.36
N ARG A 62 -19.13 -3.35 -17.24
CA ARG A 62 -18.72 -4.26 -18.33
C ARG A 62 -19.88 -4.96 -19.05
N ARG A 63 -21.13 -4.63 -18.72
CA ARG A 63 -22.32 -5.18 -19.40
C ARG A 63 -22.79 -4.30 -20.56
#